data_AF-A0A084WKV0-F1
#
_entry.id   AF-A0A084WKV0-F1
#
_cell.length_a   1.000
_cell.length_b   1.000
_cell.length_c   1.000
_cell.angle_alpha   90.00
_cell.angle_beta   90.00
_cell.angle_gamma   90.00
#
_symmetry.space_group_name_H-M   'P 1'
#
loop_
_entity.id
_entity.type
_entity.pdbx_description
1 polymer ?
#
loop_
_entity_poly.entity_id
_entity_poly.type
_entity_poly.pdbx_seq_one_letter_code
_entity_poly.pdbx_strand_id
1 'polypeptide(L)'
;MDGINYDDIAYNFLIGGDENIYEGRGWKKIGAHTRGHNNNCEGIAFVGDYNFSDQPTEKQMDLLKQLLEYGVSAGYIMENYKMYASEHFDDTSPTGKKLIEALQKLPQFVDITNETHPAYTKAKCIFHVKLIQQFHISPDSKNFSDIGYQFLVGGDGNAYEGRGWTKQGAHTKGFNVDSICIAFVGTFIKEPPPAAQLSAARQLIQIGVENNYIAANYSLYGHRQLAPFESPGKALFDIIKTWPHWSNKLSSNSWQEPDPVKPSAKEATHRASADTTSN
;
A
#
# COMPACT_ATOMS: atom_id res chain seq x y z
N MET A 1 -2.08 1.68 32.15
CA MET A 1 -1.62 3.04 31.80
C MET A 1 -0.51 2.87 30.78
N ASP A 2 -0.92 2.88 29.52
CA ASP A 2 -0.23 2.26 28.38
C ASP A 2 0.18 3.32 27.35
N GLY A 3 0.35 4.57 27.78
CA GLY A 3 1.07 5.60 27.05
C GLY A 3 0.37 6.14 25.79
N ILE A 4 -0.82 5.65 25.45
CA ILE A 4 -1.65 6.16 24.36
C ILE A 4 -2.90 6.76 25.01
N ASN A 5 -2.94 8.08 25.09
CA ASN A 5 -3.95 8.86 25.80
C ASN A 5 -5.33 8.77 25.10
N TYR A 6 -6.04 7.66 25.27
CA TYR A 6 -7.48 7.57 25.01
C TYR A 6 -8.17 7.23 26.33
N ASP A 7 -8.89 8.20 26.89
CA ASP A 7 -9.76 7.97 28.05
C ASP A 7 -11.01 7.10 27.70
N ASP A 8 -11.16 6.68 26.43
CA ASP A 8 -12.31 6.00 25.85
C ASP A 8 -11.90 4.77 25.00
N ILE A 9 -12.82 3.83 24.81
CA ILE A 9 -12.62 2.67 23.92
C ILE A 9 -12.42 3.16 22.47
N ALA A 10 -11.39 2.65 21.79
CA ALA A 10 -11.00 3.12 20.46
C ALA A 10 -12.01 2.79 19.35
N TYR A 11 -12.74 1.69 19.49
CA TYR A 11 -13.74 1.22 18.53
C TYR A 11 -15.09 1.93 18.74
N ASN A 12 -15.89 2.00 17.68
CA ASN A 12 -17.25 2.52 17.75
C ASN A 12 -18.13 1.59 18.57
N PHE A 13 -17.98 0.28 18.35
CA PHE A 13 -18.70 -0.77 19.06
C PHE A 13 -17.81 -1.95 19.40
N LEU A 14 -18.19 -2.71 20.42
CA LEU A 14 -17.57 -3.97 20.79
C LEU A 14 -18.65 -5.02 20.99
N ILE A 15 -18.41 -6.22 20.47
CA ILE A 15 -19.30 -7.37 20.62
C ILE A 15 -18.63 -8.32 21.60
N GLY A 16 -19.21 -8.39 22.80
CA GLY A 16 -18.72 -9.23 23.89
C GLY A 16 -19.10 -10.70 23.71
N GLY A 17 -18.31 -11.60 24.31
CA GLY A 17 -18.66 -13.02 24.43
C GLY A 17 -19.79 -13.30 25.44
N ASP A 18 -20.16 -12.28 26.21
CA ASP A 18 -21.24 -12.26 27.20
C ASP A 18 -22.61 -11.83 26.60
N GLU A 19 -22.72 -11.90 25.28
CA GLU A 19 -23.96 -11.64 24.53
C GLU A 19 -24.43 -10.18 24.51
N ASN A 20 -23.54 -9.22 24.79
CA ASN A 20 -23.85 -7.79 24.76
C ASN A 20 -23.07 -7.03 23.67
N ILE A 21 -23.70 -5.96 23.16
CA ILE A 21 -23.02 -4.92 22.39
C ILE A 21 -22.68 -3.78 23.34
N TYR A 22 -21.42 -3.37 23.32
CA TYR A 22 -20.91 -2.24 24.08
C TYR A 22 -20.68 -1.07 23.13
N GLU A 23 -21.28 0.06 23.43
CA GLU A 23 -21.00 1.31 22.73
C GLU A 23 -19.68 1.88 23.25
N GLY A 24 -18.71 2.04 22.35
CA GLY A 24 -17.50 2.79 22.60
C GLY A 24 -17.72 4.25 22.18
N ARG A 25 -17.21 4.59 20.99
CA ARG A 25 -17.39 5.93 20.41
C ARG A 25 -18.77 6.16 19.80
N GLY A 26 -19.50 5.08 19.50
CA GLY A 26 -20.83 5.13 18.89
C GLY A 26 -20.82 5.66 17.46
N TRP A 27 -22.01 5.83 16.88
CA TRP A 27 -22.22 6.18 15.47
C TRP A 27 -21.83 7.62 15.09
N LYS A 28 -21.70 8.52 16.08
CA LYS A 28 -21.56 9.98 15.82
C LYS A 28 -20.14 10.49 15.97
N LYS A 29 -19.18 9.61 16.30
CA LYS A 29 -17.78 9.96 16.50
C LYS A 29 -16.90 9.07 15.64
N ILE A 30 -15.86 9.67 15.07
CA ILE A 30 -14.84 8.94 14.33
C ILE A 30 -14.11 7.96 15.27
N GLY A 31 -13.99 6.71 14.82
CA GLY A 31 -13.22 5.67 15.48
C GLY A 31 -11.73 5.98 15.62
N ALA A 32 -11.02 5.16 16.40
CA ALA A 32 -9.55 5.11 16.45
C ALA A 32 -9.07 3.66 16.32
N HIS A 33 -9.74 2.88 15.47
CA HIS A 33 -9.64 1.42 15.39
C HIS A 33 -8.61 0.90 14.38
N THR A 34 -8.25 1.68 13.36
CA THR A 34 -7.33 1.24 12.31
C THR A 34 -6.49 2.41 11.84
N ARG A 35 -5.17 2.30 11.96
CA ARG A 35 -4.27 3.43 11.71
C ARG A 35 -4.43 3.94 10.27
N GLY A 36 -4.80 5.21 10.13
CA GLY A 36 -5.02 5.84 8.82
C GLY A 36 -6.34 5.50 8.14
N HIS A 37 -7.19 4.68 8.75
CA HIS A 37 -8.44 4.16 8.17
C HIS A 37 -9.62 4.29 9.15
N ASN A 38 -9.81 5.48 9.74
CA ASN A 38 -10.87 5.74 10.72
C ASN A 38 -12.01 6.65 10.18
N ASN A 39 -11.83 7.29 9.02
CA ASN A 39 -12.81 8.21 8.46
C ASN A 39 -13.77 7.47 7.53
N ASN A 40 -15.07 7.81 7.58
CA ASN A 40 -16.14 7.18 6.79
C ASN A 40 -16.26 5.66 6.97
N CYS A 41 -15.92 5.16 8.17
CA CYS A 41 -16.07 3.76 8.55
C CYS A 41 -16.40 3.66 10.04
N GLU A 42 -16.96 2.52 10.42
CA GLU A 42 -17.30 2.19 11.81
C GLU A 42 -16.43 1.02 12.26
N GLY A 43 -15.73 1.19 13.37
CA GLY A 43 -14.93 0.14 13.98
C GLY A 43 -15.74 -0.73 14.91
N ILE A 44 -15.84 -2.02 14.61
CA ILE A 44 -16.51 -3.00 15.46
C ILE A 44 -15.47 -4.02 15.92
N ALA A 45 -15.15 -4.04 17.21
CA ALA A 45 -14.28 -5.06 17.79
C ALA A 45 -15.09 -6.27 18.26
N PHE A 46 -14.47 -7.45 18.21
CA PHE A 46 -15.01 -8.65 18.84
C PHE A 46 -14.10 -9.03 20.02
N VAL A 47 -14.70 -9.39 21.14
CA VAL A 47 -13.96 -9.88 22.32
C VAL A 47 -13.80 -11.39 22.20
N GLY A 48 -12.56 -11.85 21.98
CA GLY A 48 -12.17 -13.26 21.94
C GLY A 48 -10.78 -13.46 21.30
N ASP A 49 -10.20 -14.66 21.46
CA ASP A 49 -8.95 -15.04 20.77
C ASP A 49 -9.26 -15.90 19.53
N TYR A 50 -9.55 -15.23 18.42
CA TYR A 50 -9.91 -15.88 17.15
C TYR A 50 -8.71 -16.28 16.28
N ASN A 51 -7.48 -16.06 16.75
CA ASN A 51 -6.28 -16.52 16.05
C ASN A 51 -5.98 -17.98 16.38
N PHE A 52 -6.22 -18.40 17.63
CA PHE A 52 -5.72 -19.69 18.13
C PHE A 52 -6.84 -20.59 18.66
N SER A 53 -7.61 -20.14 19.65
CA SER A 53 -8.51 -21.02 20.42
C SER A 53 -9.99 -20.88 20.05
N ASP A 54 -10.48 -19.67 19.82
CA ASP A 54 -11.91 -19.40 19.88
C ASP A 54 -12.55 -19.32 18.49
N GLN A 55 -13.80 -19.78 18.37
CA GLN A 55 -14.66 -19.47 17.24
C GLN A 55 -15.64 -18.37 17.68
N PRO A 56 -15.95 -17.36 16.84
CA PRO A 56 -17.01 -16.43 17.18
C PRO A 56 -18.31 -17.19 17.34
N THR A 57 -19.06 -16.89 18.40
CA THR A 57 -20.31 -17.60 18.67
C THR A 57 -21.39 -17.15 17.69
N GLU A 58 -22.39 -18.00 17.43
CA GLU A 58 -23.55 -17.64 16.61
C GLU A 58 -24.21 -16.35 17.14
N LYS A 59 -24.27 -16.22 18.46
CA LYS A 59 -24.83 -15.04 19.13
C LYS A 59 -24.03 -13.78 18.83
N GLN A 60 -22.70 -13.82 18.89
CA GLN A 60 -21.85 -12.67 18.52
C GLN A 60 -22.09 -12.25 17.06
N MET A 61 -22.23 -13.23 16.15
CA MET A 61 -22.53 -12.95 14.74
C MET A 61 -23.94 -12.37 14.54
N ASP A 62 -24.92 -12.78 15.33
CA ASP A 62 -26.28 -12.22 15.28
C ASP A 62 -26.35 -10.82 15.88
N LEU A 63 -25.55 -10.52 16.91
CA LEU A 63 -25.40 -9.16 17.44
C LEU A 63 -24.77 -8.23 16.40
N LEU A 64 -23.78 -8.71 15.64
CA LEU A 64 -23.21 -7.95 14.52
C LEU A 64 -24.29 -7.60 13.50
N LYS A 65 -25.10 -8.59 13.05
CA LYS A 65 -26.18 -8.34 12.09
C LYS A 65 -27.18 -7.31 12.61
N GLN A 66 -27.63 -7.46 13.86
CA GLN A 66 -28.57 -6.53 14.49
C GLN A 66 -28.00 -5.11 14.56
N LEU A 67 -26.72 -4.97 14.93
CA LEU A 67 -26.05 -3.67 14.98
C LEU A 67 -26.02 -3.00 13.60
N LEU A 68 -25.69 -3.78 12.55
CA LEU A 68 -25.63 -3.28 11.18
C LEU A 68 -27.02 -2.93 10.63
N GLU A 69 -28.03 -3.76 10.88
CA GLU A 69 -29.43 -3.48 10.52
C GLU A 69 -29.94 -2.19 11.19
N TYR A 70 -29.62 -2.00 12.47
CA TYR A 70 -29.91 -0.77 13.18
C TYR A 70 -29.19 0.43 12.54
N GLY A 71 -27.89 0.29 12.26
CA GLY A 71 -27.09 1.33 11.62
C GLY A 71 -27.66 1.77 10.27
N VAL A 72 -28.13 0.82 9.45
CA VAL A 72 -28.78 1.12 8.16
C VAL A 72 -30.13 1.80 8.38
N SER A 73 -31.01 1.24 9.21
CA SER A 73 -32.36 1.76 9.43
C SER A 73 -32.38 3.15 10.07
N ALA A 74 -31.40 3.46 10.92
CA ALA A 74 -31.22 4.76 11.54
C ALA A 74 -30.43 5.76 10.66
N GLY A 75 -29.93 5.33 9.49
CA GLY A 75 -29.21 6.18 8.55
C GLY A 75 -27.76 6.51 8.93
N TYR A 76 -27.15 5.73 9.82
CA TYR A 76 -25.75 5.88 10.20
C TYR A 76 -24.79 5.25 9.19
N ILE A 77 -25.18 4.13 8.57
CA ILE A 77 -24.44 3.48 7.49
C ILE A 77 -25.33 3.29 6.26
N MET A 78 -24.74 3.31 5.06
CA MET A 78 -25.48 3.13 3.81
C MET A 78 -25.91 1.67 3.64
N GLU A 79 -27.04 1.43 2.96
CA GLU A 79 -27.56 0.07 2.71
C GLU A 79 -26.57 -0.83 1.94
N ASN A 80 -25.70 -0.23 1.11
CA ASN A 80 -24.66 -0.92 0.35
C ASN A 80 -23.28 -0.91 1.03
N TYR A 81 -23.24 -0.85 2.37
CA TYR A 81 -22.00 -0.90 3.13
C TYR A 81 -21.20 -2.17 2.83
N LYS A 82 -19.89 -2.08 3.05
CA LYS A 82 -18.94 -3.17 2.88
C LYS A 82 -18.18 -3.37 4.18
N MET A 83 -18.02 -4.63 4.59
CA MET A 83 -17.24 -5.00 5.76
C MET A 83 -15.87 -5.51 5.31
N TYR A 84 -14.86 -5.17 6.09
CA TYR A 84 -13.47 -5.52 5.84
C TYR A 84 -12.83 -5.95 7.17
N ALA A 85 -11.97 -6.95 7.13
CA ALA A 85 -11.11 -7.29 8.25
C ALA A 85 -10.12 -6.15 8.52
N SER A 86 -9.76 -5.92 9.79
CA SER A 86 -8.80 -4.86 10.15
C SER A 86 -7.42 -5.06 9.51
N GLU A 87 -6.96 -6.30 9.38
CA GLU A 87 -5.72 -6.67 8.66
C GLU A 87 -5.76 -6.39 7.15
N HIS A 88 -6.93 -6.11 6.57
CA HIS A 88 -6.98 -5.58 5.21
C HIS A 88 -6.36 -4.17 5.11
N PHE A 89 -6.28 -3.46 6.23
CA PHE A 89 -5.90 -2.06 6.35
C PHE A 89 -4.75 -1.81 7.33
N ASP A 90 -4.49 -2.71 8.27
CA ASP A 90 -3.41 -2.61 9.24
C ASP A 90 -3.04 -4.01 9.77
N ASP A 91 -1.94 -4.56 9.27
CA ASP A 91 -1.48 -5.92 9.60
C ASP A 91 -1.05 -6.05 11.09
N THR A 92 -0.94 -4.93 11.82
CA THR A 92 -0.61 -4.91 13.25
C THR A 92 -1.81 -5.12 14.17
N SER A 93 -3.02 -5.14 13.60
CA SER A 93 -4.28 -5.41 14.31
C SER A 93 -4.99 -6.60 13.65
N PRO A 94 -4.59 -7.85 13.95
CA PRO A 94 -5.19 -9.02 13.32
C PRO A 94 -6.63 -9.24 13.80
N THR A 95 -7.55 -9.47 12.86
CA THR A 95 -8.97 -9.74 13.15
C THR A 95 -9.16 -11.15 13.71
N GLY A 96 -8.25 -12.05 13.35
CA GLY A 96 -8.28 -13.45 13.74
C GLY A 96 -8.87 -14.33 12.65
N LYS A 97 -8.12 -15.37 12.27
CA LYS A 97 -8.47 -16.27 11.17
C LYS A 97 -9.89 -16.82 11.28
N LYS A 98 -10.28 -17.28 12.46
CA LYS A 98 -11.60 -17.90 12.69
C LYS A 98 -12.75 -16.89 12.60
N LEU A 99 -12.51 -15.64 12.97
CA LEU A 99 -13.48 -14.56 12.81
C LEU A 99 -13.63 -14.19 11.33
N ILE A 100 -12.54 -14.11 10.57
CA ILE A 100 -12.59 -13.91 9.11
C ILE A 100 -13.39 -15.01 8.43
N GLU A 101 -13.15 -16.28 8.76
CA GLU A 101 -13.89 -17.43 8.20
C GLU A 101 -15.41 -17.33 8.48
N ALA A 102 -15.80 -16.77 9.63
CA ALA A 102 -17.21 -16.53 9.94
C ALA A 102 -17.78 -15.33 9.16
N LEU A 103 -17.02 -14.24 9.05
CA LEU A 103 -17.42 -13.03 8.34
C LEU A 103 -17.55 -13.25 6.83
N GLN A 104 -16.72 -14.10 6.22
CA GLN A 104 -16.79 -14.50 4.81
C GLN A 104 -18.14 -15.11 4.40
N LYS A 105 -18.95 -15.56 5.38
CA LYS A 105 -20.30 -16.09 5.13
C LYS A 105 -21.35 -14.97 4.97
N LEU A 106 -21.01 -13.73 5.31
CA LEU A 106 -21.91 -12.58 5.20
C LEU A 106 -21.74 -11.92 3.81
N PRO A 107 -22.83 -11.60 3.10
CA PRO A 107 -22.75 -11.05 1.75
C PRO A 107 -22.11 -9.67 1.66
N GLN A 108 -22.06 -8.92 2.77
CA GLN A 108 -21.43 -7.61 2.85
C GLN A 108 -19.93 -7.68 3.15
N PHE A 109 -19.39 -8.85 3.52
CA PHE A 109 -17.97 -9.01 3.78
C PHE A 109 -17.19 -9.08 2.46
N VAL A 110 -16.16 -8.24 2.35
CA VAL A 110 -15.30 -8.16 1.18
C VAL A 110 -13.99 -8.83 1.52
N ASP A 111 -13.78 -10.00 0.93
CA ASP A 111 -12.50 -10.69 0.99
C ASP A 111 -11.54 -10.08 -0.05
N ILE A 112 -10.82 -9.02 0.33
CA ILE A 112 -9.85 -8.38 -0.56
C ILE A 112 -8.60 -9.25 -0.80
N THR A 113 -8.43 -10.35 -0.07
CA THR A 113 -7.34 -11.30 -0.32
C THR A 113 -7.65 -12.18 -1.54
N ASN A 114 -8.92 -12.30 -1.92
CA ASN A 114 -9.39 -13.12 -3.05
C ASN A 114 -10.19 -12.35 -4.13
N GLU A 115 -10.64 -11.13 -3.88
CA GLU A 115 -11.36 -10.34 -4.88
C GLU A 115 -10.41 -9.71 -5.92
N THR A 116 -10.26 -10.38 -7.05
CA THR A 116 -9.84 -9.71 -8.28
C THR A 116 -10.89 -8.68 -8.67
N HIS A 117 -10.58 -7.39 -8.55
CA HIS A 117 -11.43 -6.33 -9.12
C HIS A 117 -11.74 -6.69 -10.59
N PRO A 118 -12.99 -6.64 -11.08
CA PRO A 118 -13.36 -7.21 -12.39
C PRO A 118 -12.57 -6.61 -13.58
N ALA A 119 -12.05 -5.39 -13.42
CA ALA A 119 -11.12 -4.80 -14.40
C ALA A 119 -9.72 -5.44 -14.41
N TYR A 120 -9.27 -6.02 -13.29
CA TYR A 120 -7.93 -6.54 -13.02
C TYR A 120 -7.97 -8.03 -12.65
N THR A 121 -8.14 -8.89 -13.66
CA THR A 121 -8.01 -10.34 -13.45
C THR A 121 -6.53 -10.74 -13.37
N LYS A 122 -6.24 -11.86 -12.70
CA LYS A 122 -4.88 -12.43 -12.64
C LYS A 122 -4.24 -12.58 -14.03
N ALA A 123 -5.00 -13.04 -15.03
CA ALA A 123 -4.53 -13.18 -16.40
C ALA A 123 -4.09 -11.84 -17.03
N LYS A 124 -4.84 -10.76 -16.78
CA LYS A 124 -4.48 -9.40 -17.25
C LYS A 124 -3.23 -8.88 -16.56
N CYS A 125 -3.11 -9.10 -15.25
CA CYS A 125 -1.94 -8.68 -14.49
C CYS A 125 -0.67 -9.43 -14.94
N ILE A 126 -0.74 -10.76 -15.13
CA ILE A 126 0.35 -11.56 -15.73
C ILE A 126 0.73 -11.01 -17.11
N PHE A 127 -0.26 -10.71 -17.95
CA PHE A 127 -0.03 -10.16 -19.28
C PHE A 127 0.72 -8.82 -19.22
N HIS A 128 0.30 -7.89 -18.35
CA HIS A 128 0.99 -6.61 -18.17
C HIS A 128 2.42 -6.78 -17.63
N VAL A 129 2.64 -7.66 -16.65
CA VAL A 129 3.99 -7.95 -16.12
C VAL A 129 4.91 -8.45 -17.25
N LYS A 130 4.42 -9.36 -18.10
CA LYS A 130 5.16 -9.85 -19.27
C LYS A 130 5.45 -8.76 -20.29
N LEU A 131 4.50 -7.87 -20.57
CA LEU A 131 4.74 -6.73 -21.47
C LEU A 131 5.82 -5.77 -20.91
N ILE A 132 5.80 -5.51 -19.61
CA ILE A 132 6.82 -4.69 -18.95
C ILE A 132 8.19 -5.38 -19.05
N GLN A 133 8.27 -6.68 -18.78
CA GLN A 133 9.51 -7.43 -18.92
C GLN A 133 10.02 -7.39 -20.36
N GLN A 134 9.16 -7.64 -21.35
CA GLN A 134 9.51 -7.60 -22.78
C GLN A 134 10.07 -6.23 -23.18
N PHE A 135 9.43 -5.14 -22.72
CA PHE A 135 9.93 -3.78 -22.92
C PHE A 135 11.23 -3.48 -22.17
N HIS A 136 11.51 -4.15 -21.05
CA HIS A 136 12.77 -3.96 -20.34
C HIS A 136 13.93 -4.74 -20.98
N ILE A 137 13.68 -5.95 -21.47
CA ILE A 137 14.73 -6.81 -22.03
C ILE A 137 15.00 -6.58 -23.50
N SER A 138 14.08 -5.93 -24.23
CA SER A 138 14.25 -5.72 -25.66
C SER A 138 15.50 -4.87 -25.95
N PRO A 139 16.39 -5.31 -26.86
CA PRO A 139 17.59 -4.56 -27.24
C PRO A 139 17.28 -3.15 -27.77
N ASP A 140 16.11 -2.98 -28.40
CA ASP A 140 15.66 -1.73 -29.01
C ASP A 140 15.02 -0.76 -28.01
N SER A 141 15.11 -1.06 -26.71
CA SER A 141 14.42 -0.31 -25.64
C SER A 141 15.34 -0.03 -24.44
N LYS A 142 15.20 -0.76 -23.33
CA LYS A 142 16.05 -0.61 -22.15
C LYS A 142 17.27 -1.53 -22.15
N ASN A 143 17.22 -2.63 -22.91
CA ASN A 143 18.29 -3.63 -22.99
C ASN A 143 18.79 -4.11 -21.61
N PHE A 144 17.86 -4.29 -20.67
CA PHE A 144 18.16 -4.84 -19.36
C PHE A 144 18.25 -6.37 -19.43
N SER A 145 19.02 -6.98 -18.53
CA SER A 145 19.09 -8.45 -18.41
C SER A 145 17.77 -9.10 -18.00
N ASP A 146 16.88 -8.32 -17.38
CA ASP A 146 15.55 -8.73 -16.91
C ASP A 146 14.72 -7.46 -16.59
N ILE A 147 13.44 -7.64 -16.27
CA ILE A 147 12.56 -6.60 -15.73
C ILE A 147 13.26 -5.79 -14.63
N GLY A 148 13.22 -4.46 -14.68
CA GLY A 148 13.99 -3.60 -13.78
C GLY A 148 13.54 -3.59 -12.31
N TYR A 149 12.39 -4.18 -11.99
CA TYR A 149 11.82 -4.19 -10.64
C TYR A 149 12.07 -5.53 -9.95
N GLN A 150 12.24 -5.51 -8.63
CA GLN A 150 12.36 -6.70 -7.80
C GLN A 150 11.00 -7.38 -7.68
N PHE A 151 9.95 -6.58 -7.46
CA PHE A 151 8.57 -7.06 -7.40
C PHE A 151 7.61 -6.10 -8.08
N LEU A 152 6.46 -6.65 -8.50
CA LEU A 152 5.32 -5.89 -8.99
C LEU A 152 4.07 -6.32 -8.23
N VAL A 153 3.17 -5.40 -7.92
CA VAL A 153 1.86 -5.73 -7.35
C VAL A 153 0.77 -5.41 -8.36
N GLY A 154 -0.13 -6.36 -8.62
CA GLY A 154 -1.22 -6.21 -9.58
C GLY A 154 -2.51 -5.73 -8.93
N GLY A 155 -3.38 -5.09 -9.73
CA GLY A 155 -4.72 -4.68 -9.30
C GLY A 155 -5.64 -5.85 -8.89
N ASP A 156 -5.18 -7.07 -9.14
CA ASP A 156 -5.79 -8.35 -8.74
C ASP A 156 -5.38 -8.78 -7.31
N GLY A 157 -4.58 -7.96 -6.60
CA GLY A 157 -4.14 -8.25 -5.24
C GLY A 157 -2.95 -9.21 -5.13
N ASN A 158 -2.33 -9.62 -6.24
CA ASN A 158 -1.17 -10.52 -6.23
C ASN A 158 0.15 -9.75 -6.33
N ALA A 159 1.18 -10.27 -5.67
CA ALA A 159 2.58 -9.91 -5.92
C ALA A 159 3.17 -10.82 -7.00
N TYR A 160 3.94 -10.23 -7.90
CA TYR A 160 4.61 -10.85 -9.02
C TYR A 160 6.11 -10.65 -8.88
N GLU A 161 6.85 -11.75 -8.82
CA GLU A 161 8.30 -11.71 -8.73
C GLU A 161 8.91 -11.24 -10.06
N GLY A 162 9.73 -10.20 -9.99
CA GLY A 162 10.61 -9.78 -11.07
C GLY A 162 12.02 -10.31 -10.81
N ARG A 163 12.93 -9.42 -10.40
CA ARG A 163 14.30 -9.83 -10.00
C ARG A 163 14.36 -10.54 -8.65
N GLY A 164 13.29 -10.46 -7.85
CA GLY A 164 13.22 -11.09 -6.54
C GLY A 164 14.08 -10.39 -5.48
N TRP A 165 14.27 -11.08 -4.36
CA TRP A 165 14.89 -10.51 -3.16
C TRP A 165 16.39 -10.26 -3.26
N THR A 166 17.11 -11.11 -3.98
CA THR A 166 18.58 -11.21 -3.90
C THR A 166 19.31 -10.55 -5.07
N LYS A 167 18.60 -10.20 -6.14
CA LYS A 167 19.20 -9.60 -7.34
C LYS A 167 18.96 -8.09 -7.35
N GLN A 168 20.00 -7.35 -7.71
CA GLN A 168 19.95 -5.90 -7.85
C GLN A 168 18.93 -5.46 -8.93
N GLY A 169 18.14 -4.44 -8.60
CA GLY A 169 17.22 -3.75 -9.50
C GLY A 169 17.90 -3.00 -10.65
N ALA A 170 17.07 -2.51 -11.57
CA ALA A 170 17.42 -1.53 -12.62
C ALA A 170 16.35 -0.43 -12.75
N HIS A 171 15.66 -0.11 -11.65
CA HIS A 171 14.51 0.79 -11.58
C HIS A 171 14.87 2.27 -11.43
N THR A 172 15.95 2.58 -10.71
CA THR A 172 16.32 3.97 -10.38
C THR A 172 17.84 4.11 -10.35
N LYS A 173 18.39 4.84 -11.33
CA LYS A 173 19.83 5.09 -11.41
C LYS A 173 20.33 5.75 -10.12
N GLY A 174 21.40 5.23 -9.53
CA GLY A 174 21.96 5.70 -8.26
C GLY A 174 21.30 5.09 -7.01
N PHE A 175 20.15 4.43 -7.14
CA PHE A 175 19.42 3.83 -6.03
C PHE A 175 19.08 2.34 -6.25
N ASN A 176 19.62 1.73 -7.31
CA ASN A 176 19.43 0.30 -7.57
C ASN A 176 20.16 -0.60 -6.56
N VAL A 177 21.25 -0.09 -5.98
CA VAL A 177 22.05 -0.76 -4.93
C VAL A 177 21.36 -0.53 -3.59
N ASP A 178 21.32 -1.57 -2.76
CA ASP A 178 20.75 -1.54 -1.40
C ASP A 178 19.28 -1.08 -1.31
N SER A 179 18.48 -1.38 -2.34
CA SER A 179 17.04 -1.16 -2.31
C SER A 179 16.24 -2.31 -2.92
N ILE A 180 14.99 -2.41 -2.49
CA ILE A 180 13.97 -3.29 -3.08
C ILE A 180 12.90 -2.39 -3.70
N CYS A 181 12.66 -2.53 -5.00
CA CYS A 181 11.59 -1.82 -5.69
C CYS A 181 10.35 -2.71 -5.83
N ILE A 182 9.22 -2.17 -5.37
CA ILE A 182 7.88 -2.73 -5.55
C ILE A 182 7.11 -1.79 -6.49
N ALA A 183 6.88 -2.22 -7.73
CA ALA A 183 6.15 -1.44 -8.72
C ALA A 183 4.66 -1.77 -8.71
N PHE A 184 3.79 -0.77 -8.67
CA PHE A 184 2.35 -0.98 -8.83
C PHE A 184 2.00 -1.05 -10.32
N VAL A 185 1.41 -2.15 -10.77
CA VAL A 185 0.94 -2.31 -12.15
C VAL A 185 -0.30 -1.42 -12.35
N GLY A 186 -0.14 -0.31 -13.07
CA GLY A 186 -1.20 0.65 -13.39
C GLY A 186 -0.71 2.09 -13.46
N THR A 187 -1.65 3.04 -13.58
CA THR A 187 -1.39 4.48 -13.60
C THR A 187 -2.17 5.16 -12.49
N PHE A 188 -1.48 5.73 -11.51
CA PHE A 188 -2.10 6.25 -10.27
C PHE A 188 -1.88 7.76 -10.10
N ILE A 189 -1.98 8.49 -11.22
CA ILE A 189 -1.85 9.96 -11.21
C ILE A 189 -3.08 10.58 -10.54
N LYS A 190 -4.29 10.16 -10.96
CA LYS A 190 -5.57 10.69 -10.48
C LYS A 190 -6.28 9.72 -9.54
N GLU A 191 -6.41 8.47 -9.96
CA GLU A 191 -7.11 7.42 -9.21
C GLU A 191 -6.12 6.65 -8.33
N PRO A 192 -6.52 6.29 -7.09
CA PRO A 192 -5.71 5.44 -6.23
C PRO A 192 -5.72 3.98 -6.71
N PRO A 193 -4.73 3.15 -6.33
CA PRO A 193 -4.81 1.71 -6.58
C PRO A 193 -5.95 1.06 -5.79
N PRO A 194 -6.48 -0.08 -6.27
CA PRO A 194 -7.39 -0.91 -5.48
C PRO A 194 -6.79 -1.29 -4.12
N ALA A 195 -7.65 -1.41 -3.10
CA ALA A 195 -7.22 -1.77 -1.75
C ALA A 195 -6.44 -3.10 -1.69
N ALA A 196 -6.85 -4.09 -2.48
CA ALA A 196 -6.15 -5.37 -2.60
C ALA A 196 -4.69 -5.20 -3.06
N GLN A 197 -4.43 -4.28 -4.00
CA GLN A 197 -3.08 -4.00 -4.50
C GLN A 197 -2.21 -3.30 -3.45
N LEU A 198 -2.80 -2.39 -2.65
CA LEU A 198 -2.11 -1.76 -1.51
C LEU A 198 -1.80 -2.78 -0.40
N SER A 199 -2.74 -3.69 -0.11
CA SER A 199 -2.52 -4.78 0.85
C SER A 199 -1.40 -5.71 0.40
N ALA A 200 -1.38 -6.14 -0.88
CA ALA A 200 -0.32 -6.98 -1.44
C ALA A 200 1.08 -6.37 -1.27
N ALA A 201 1.21 -5.05 -1.49
CA ALA A 201 2.49 -4.36 -1.30
C ALA A 201 2.94 -4.33 0.17
N ARG A 202 2.02 -4.13 1.11
CA ARG A 202 2.35 -4.11 2.55
C ARG A 202 2.73 -5.49 3.07
N GLN A 203 1.96 -6.52 2.73
CA GLN A 203 2.28 -7.90 3.05
C GLN A 203 3.65 -8.30 2.47
N LEU A 204 3.96 -7.87 1.25
CA LEU A 204 5.26 -8.13 0.64
C LEU A 204 6.41 -7.45 1.42
N ILE A 205 6.23 -6.20 1.85
CA ILE A 205 7.21 -5.50 2.70
C ILE A 205 7.39 -6.24 4.02
N GLN A 206 6.30 -6.64 4.67
CA GLN A 206 6.32 -7.39 5.93
C GLN A 206 7.09 -8.70 5.78
N ILE A 207 6.77 -9.52 4.77
CA ILE A 207 7.50 -10.76 4.44
C ILE A 207 8.99 -10.47 4.25
N GLY A 208 9.32 -9.38 3.54
CA GLY A 208 10.71 -8.96 3.34
C GLY A 208 11.43 -8.65 4.65
N VAL A 209 10.77 -7.99 5.60
CA VAL A 209 11.32 -7.69 6.93
C VAL A 209 11.48 -8.95 7.78
N GLU A 210 10.44 -9.79 7.85
CA GLU A 210 10.44 -11.05 8.63
C GLU A 210 11.54 -12.01 8.16
N ASN A 211 11.83 -12.03 6.86
CA ASN A 211 12.86 -12.87 6.26
C ASN A 211 14.24 -12.18 6.14
N ASN A 212 14.41 -10.99 6.73
CA ASN A 212 15.65 -10.20 6.71
C ASN A 212 16.14 -9.78 5.31
N TYR A 213 15.26 -9.76 4.30
CA TYR A 213 15.56 -9.17 2.99
C TYR A 213 15.43 -7.64 3.00
N ILE A 214 14.58 -7.11 3.90
CA ILE A 214 14.42 -5.69 4.16
C ILE A 214 14.84 -5.44 5.61
N ALA A 215 15.67 -4.43 5.85
CA ALA A 215 16.07 -4.07 7.21
C ALA A 215 14.84 -3.62 8.04
N ALA A 216 14.76 -4.01 9.31
CA ALA A 216 13.64 -3.61 10.18
C ALA A 216 13.49 -2.08 10.33
N ASN A 217 14.56 -1.32 10.12
CA ASN A 217 14.59 0.15 10.14
C ASN A 217 14.68 0.77 8.73
N TYR A 218 14.16 0.09 7.71
CA TYR A 218 14.16 0.59 6.34
C TYR A 218 13.53 1.98 6.21
N SER A 219 13.82 2.65 5.10
CA SER A 219 13.16 3.89 4.70
C SER A 219 12.35 3.66 3.43
N LEU A 220 11.11 4.11 3.44
CA LEU A 220 10.18 4.06 2.32
C LEU A 220 10.21 5.38 1.55
N TYR A 221 10.35 5.27 0.23
CA TYR A 221 10.36 6.40 -0.68
C TYR A 221 9.44 6.15 -1.87
N GLY A 222 8.80 7.20 -2.37
CA GLY A 222 8.20 7.23 -3.71
C GLY A 222 9.26 7.55 -4.75
N HIS A 223 9.17 6.94 -5.94
CA HIS A 223 10.19 7.09 -7.00
C HIS A 223 10.51 8.55 -7.35
N ARG A 224 9.51 9.44 -7.36
CA ARG A 224 9.66 10.88 -7.58
C ARG A 224 10.51 11.63 -6.54
N GLN A 225 10.81 11.03 -5.39
CA GLN A 225 11.76 11.60 -4.44
C GLN A 225 13.21 11.35 -4.86
N LEU A 226 13.47 10.33 -5.68
CA LEU A 226 14.81 9.87 -6.03
C LEU A 226 15.31 10.43 -7.37
N ALA A 227 14.38 10.84 -8.24
CA ALA A 227 14.64 11.38 -9.56
C ALA A 227 13.40 12.15 -10.07
N PRO A 228 13.53 13.04 -11.07
CA PRO A 228 12.46 13.91 -11.57
C PRO A 228 11.42 13.13 -12.43
N PHE A 229 10.82 12.11 -11.86
CA PHE A 229 9.80 11.26 -12.48
C PHE A 229 8.43 11.54 -11.89
N GLU A 230 7.37 11.30 -12.68
CA GLU A 230 5.99 11.36 -12.18
C GLU A 230 5.63 10.13 -11.32
N SER A 231 6.30 9.00 -11.51
CA SER A 231 6.10 7.78 -10.72
C SER A 231 6.25 8.03 -9.20
N PRO A 232 5.38 7.50 -8.33
CA PRO A 232 4.37 6.47 -8.57
C PRO A 232 3.00 7.01 -9.01
N GLY A 233 2.88 8.28 -9.39
CA GLY A 233 1.61 8.97 -9.60
C GLY A 233 1.11 9.64 -8.31
N LYS A 234 0.39 10.76 -8.43
CA LYS A 234 0.06 11.61 -7.27
C LYS A 234 -0.84 10.90 -6.26
N ALA A 235 -1.86 10.18 -6.71
CA ALA A 235 -2.78 9.49 -5.83
C ALA A 235 -2.07 8.41 -4.98
N LEU A 236 -1.26 7.56 -5.62
CA LEU A 236 -0.46 6.56 -4.89
C LEU A 236 0.60 7.22 -4.00
N PHE A 237 1.26 8.28 -4.48
CA PHE A 237 2.25 9.01 -3.69
C PHE A 237 1.67 9.59 -2.40
N ASP A 238 0.46 10.16 -2.47
CA ASP A 238 -0.21 10.71 -1.29
C ASP A 238 -0.61 9.62 -0.28
N ILE A 239 -0.90 8.40 -0.75
CA ILE A 239 -1.18 7.24 0.11
C ILE A 239 0.09 6.76 0.82
N ILE A 240 1.19 6.49 0.09
CA ILE A 240 2.40 5.89 0.71
C ILE A 240 3.09 6.83 1.71
N LYS A 241 2.81 8.14 1.67
CA LYS A 241 3.26 9.09 2.71
C LYS A 241 2.70 8.78 4.09
N THR A 242 1.55 8.12 4.16
CA THR A 242 0.90 7.78 5.43
C THR A 242 1.41 6.46 6.00
N TRP A 243 2.18 5.69 5.21
CA TRP A 243 2.68 4.39 5.62
C TRP A 243 3.82 4.50 6.62
N PRO A 244 4.01 3.48 7.48
CA PRO A 244 5.22 3.35 8.28
C PRO A 244 6.49 3.45 7.44
N HIS A 245 7.57 3.91 8.05
CA HIS A 245 8.89 4.08 7.43
C HIS A 245 8.98 5.12 6.30
N TRP A 246 7.91 5.85 5.98
CA TRP A 246 8.00 7.00 5.06
C TRP A 246 9.10 7.99 5.50
N SER A 247 10.00 8.34 4.57
CA SER A 247 11.08 9.30 4.82
C SER A 247 11.07 10.47 3.84
N ASN A 248 11.26 11.67 4.37
CA ASN A 248 11.55 12.88 3.58
C ASN A 248 13.06 13.17 3.48
N LYS A 249 13.90 12.39 4.17
CA LYS A 249 15.35 12.57 4.18
C LYS A 249 15.98 11.56 3.22
N LEU A 250 16.49 12.03 2.10
CA LEU A 250 17.37 11.21 1.27
C LEU A 250 18.70 11.04 2.02
N SER A 251 19.27 9.84 2.02
CA SER A 251 20.62 9.63 2.55
C SER A 251 21.63 10.45 1.73
N SER A 252 22.76 10.83 2.34
CA SER A 252 23.78 11.75 1.79
C SER A 252 24.41 11.31 0.45
N ASN A 253 24.07 10.13 -0.05
CA ASN A 253 24.50 9.62 -1.36
C ASN A 253 23.47 9.86 -2.48
N SER A 254 22.45 10.69 -2.24
CA SER A 254 21.44 11.02 -3.25
C SER A 254 22.04 11.80 -4.42
N TRP A 255 21.76 11.31 -5.63
CA TRP A 255 22.12 11.96 -6.88
C TRP A 255 21.65 13.42 -6.89
N GLN A 256 22.56 14.35 -7.14
CA GLN A 256 22.22 15.76 -7.38
C GLN A 256 22.05 16.00 -8.89
N GLU A 257 20.98 16.70 -9.25
CA GLU A 257 20.74 17.15 -10.61
C GLU A 257 21.91 18.00 -11.10
N PRO A 258 22.51 17.73 -12.27
CA PRO A 258 23.48 18.65 -12.85
C PRO A 258 22.76 19.97 -13.15
N ASP A 259 23.32 21.07 -12.65
CA ASP A 259 22.81 22.43 -12.88
C ASP A 259 22.39 22.62 -14.34
N PRO A 260 21.13 23.03 -14.61
CA PRO A 260 20.74 23.43 -15.95
C PRO A 260 21.50 24.71 -16.29
N VAL A 261 22.53 24.55 -17.11
CA VAL A 261 23.38 25.58 -17.72
C VAL A 261 24.55 26.07 -16.85
N LYS A 262 25.66 25.34 -16.92
CA LYS A 262 26.98 25.98 -17.12
C LYS A 262 27.61 25.38 -18.38
N PRO A 263 27.89 26.17 -19.43
CA PRO A 263 28.62 25.68 -20.58
C PRO A 263 29.96 25.14 -20.11
N SER A 264 30.34 23.96 -20.59
CA SER A 264 31.65 23.41 -20.28
C SER A 264 32.74 24.37 -20.76
N ALA A 265 33.84 24.48 -20.00
CA ALA A 265 34.97 25.35 -20.35
C ALA A 265 35.63 25.01 -21.70
N LYS A 266 35.22 23.93 -22.38
CA LYS A 266 35.65 23.56 -23.73
C LYS A 266 34.91 24.29 -24.85
N GLU A 267 33.75 24.90 -24.60
CA GLU A 267 33.00 25.67 -25.61
C GLU A 267 33.34 27.17 -25.63
N ALA A 268 34.03 27.68 -24.60
CA ALA A 268 34.48 29.07 -24.54
C ALA A 268 35.69 29.37 -25.44
N THR A 269 36.45 28.35 -25.87
CA THR A 269 37.64 28.54 -26.70
C THR A 269 37.39 28.52 -28.20
N HIS A 270 36.19 28.15 -28.67
CA HIS A 270 35.85 28.15 -30.10
C HIS A 270 35.09 29.41 -30.58
N ARG A 271 34.69 30.31 -29.68
CA ARG A 271 34.00 31.57 -30.04
C ARG A 271 34.89 32.82 -30.02
N ALA A 272 36.18 32.69 -29.67
CA ALA A 272 37.10 33.83 -29.61
C ALA A 272 37.97 34.01 -30.87
N SER A 273 37.78 33.21 -31.93
CA SER A 273 38.63 33.25 -33.13
C SER A 273 37.89 33.62 -34.43
N ALA A 274 36.66 34.14 -34.36
CA ALA A 274 35.85 34.46 -35.54
C ALA A 274 35.48 35.95 -35.68
N ASP A 275 36.05 36.83 -34.85
CA ASP A 275 35.71 38.27 -34.82
C ASP A 275 36.95 39.17 -34.94
N THR A 276 37.79 38.92 -35.95
CA THR A 276 38.78 39.92 -36.43
C THR A 276 39.10 39.69 -37.91
N THR A 277 38.17 40.04 -38.83
CA THR A 277 38.49 40.46 -40.21
C THR A 277 37.27 41.10 -40.86
N SER A 278 37.19 42.43 -40.81
CA SER A 278 36.40 43.27 -41.73
C SER A 278 36.93 44.69 -41.63
N ASN A 279 37.88 45.01 -42.50
CA ASN A 279 38.18 46.36 -42.94
C ASN A 279 38.28 46.30 -44.47
#